data_AF-A0A140IDA3-F1
#
_entry.id   AF-A0A140IDA3-F1
#
_cell.length_a   1.000
_cell.length_b   1.000
_cell.length_c   1.000
_cell.angle_alpha   90.00
_cell.angle_beta   90.00
_cell.angle_gamma   90.00
#
_symmetry.space_group_name_H-M   'P 1'
#
loop_
_entity.id
_entity.type
_entity.pdbx_description
1 polymer ?
#
loop_
_entity_poly.entity_id
_entity_poly.type
_entity_poly.pdbx_seq_one_letter_code
_entity_poly.pdbx_strand_id
1 'polypeptide(L)'
;MSTHQALRVQVTDTNHRPRGVMTIQADFDHIGPYRVVHDGRTYWFTGKSGTHCASGVATREMATANEERLWITLGGTAVWED
;
A
#
# COMPACT_ATOMS: atom_id res chain seq x y z
N MET A 1 -3.11 -14.95 -12.10
CA MET A 1 -1.65 -14.74 -12.21
C MET A 1 -1.27 -13.67 -11.21
N SER A 2 -0.22 -13.90 -10.43
CA SER A 2 0.33 -12.87 -9.55
C SER A 2 1.49 -12.19 -10.24
N THR A 3 1.49 -10.86 -10.30
CA THR A 3 2.57 -10.08 -10.92
C THR A 3 3.38 -9.39 -9.84
N HIS A 4 4.69 -9.61 -9.84
CA HIS A 4 5.64 -8.92 -8.96
C HIS A 4 6.14 -7.65 -9.64
N GLN A 5 6.09 -6.51 -8.95
CA GLN A 5 6.48 -5.21 -9.51
C GLN A 5 7.25 -4.37 -8.50
N ALA A 6 8.34 -3.75 -8.96
CA ALA A 6 8.98 -2.63 -8.29
C ALA A 6 8.24 -1.34 -8.68
N LEU A 7 7.75 -0.59 -7.69
CA LEU A 7 6.93 0.60 -7.92
C LEU A 7 7.53 1.82 -7.25
N ARG A 8 7.38 2.98 -7.90
CA ARG A 8 7.65 4.29 -7.29
C ARG A 8 6.33 4.89 -6.83
N VAL A 9 6.17 5.03 -5.52
CA VAL A 9 4.89 5.45 -4.90
C VAL A 9 5.06 6.70 -4.07
N GLN A 10 4.05 7.55 -4.04
CA GLN A 10 3.99 8.65 -3.08
C GLN A 10 3.66 8.09 -1.70
N VAL A 11 4.47 8.39 -0.68
CA VAL A 11 4.26 7.90 0.68
C VAL A 11 3.89 9.06 1.60
N THR A 12 2.84 8.87 2.38
CA THR A 12 2.44 9.73 3.51
C THR A 12 2.64 8.95 4.80
N ASP A 13 3.31 9.53 5.79
CA ASP A 13 3.52 8.89 7.10
C ASP A 13 2.27 8.93 8.00
N THR A 14 2.37 8.26 9.15
CA THR A 14 1.33 8.20 10.19
C THR A 14 0.98 9.56 10.81
N ASN A 15 1.83 10.58 10.63
CA ASN A 15 1.58 11.95 11.06
C ASN A 15 1.01 12.83 9.93
N HIS A 16 0.53 12.20 8.84
CA HIS A 16 0.02 12.85 7.64
C HIS A 16 1.06 13.72 6.91
N ARG A 17 2.36 13.44 7.09
CA ARG A 17 3.43 14.19 6.42
C ARG A 17 3.89 13.45 5.16
N PRO A 18 4.14 14.16 4.05
CA PRO A 18 4.72 13.55 2.87
C PRO A 18 6.14 13.06 3.17
N ARG A 19 6.40 11.77 2.96
CA ARG A 19 7.75 11.20 2.90
C ARG A 19 8.35 11.29 1.50
N GLY A 20 7.52 11.59 0.50
CA GLY A 20 7.91 11.72 -0.91
C GLY A 20 7.81 10.40 -1.67
N VAL A 21 8.52 10.32 -2.81
CA VAL A 21 8.50 9.13 -3.66
C VAL A 21 9.46 8.08 -3.13
N MET A 22 8.94 6.90 -2.83
CA MET A 22 9.72 5.76 -2.35
C MET A 22 9.56 4.56 -3.30
N THR A 23 10.55 3.67 -3.30
CA THR A 23 10.48 2.42 -4.06
C THR A 23 9.95 1.31 -3.17
N ILE A 24 8.89 0.64 -3.59
CA ILE A 24 8.33 -0.55 -2.93
C ILE A 24 8.39 -1.74 -3.86
N GLN A 25 8.27 -2.95 -3.31
CA GLN A 25 7.94 -4.15 -4.09
C GLN A 25 6.49 -4.53 -3.79
N ALA A 26 5.72 -4.91 -4.81
CA ALA A 26 4.34 -5.32 -4.62
C ALA A 26 3.99 -6.52 -5.51
N ASP A 27 3.24 -7.45 -4.94
CA ASP A 27 2.59 -8.53 -5.67
C ASP A 27 1.11 -8.22 -5.83
N PHE A 28 0.62 -8.35 -7.06
CA PHE A 28 -0.77 -8.05 -7.43
C PHE A 28 -1.57 -9.31 -7.67
N ASP A 29 -2.82 -9.31 -7.23
CA ASP A 29 -3.87 -10.21 -7.71
C ASP A 29 -4.66 -9.52 -8.85
N HIS A 30 -5.81 -10.08 -9.23
CA HIS A 30 -6.63 -9.54 -10.31
C HIS A 30 -7.37 -8.22 -9.97
N ILE A 31 -7.36 -7.80 -8.71
CA ILE A 31 -8.01 -6.57 -8.20
C ILE A 31 -6.95 -5.54 -7.79
N GLY A 32 -5.87 -5.95 -7.12
CA GLY A 32 -4.88 -5.02 -6.58
C GLY A 32 -3.75 -5.70 -5.79
N PRO A 33 -2.97 -4.92 -5.04
CA PRO A 33 -1.84 -5.45 -4.28
C PRO A 33 -2.34 -6.36 -3.14
N TYR A 34 -1.78 -7.56 -3.03
CA TYR A 34 -2.06 -8.48 -1.92
C TYR A 34 -0.85 -8.67 -0.99
N ARG A 35 0.35 -8.31 -1.46
CA ARG A 35 1.58 -8.23 -0.66
C ARG A 35 2.37 -7.00 -1.06
N VAL A 36 2.89 -6.27 -0.08
CA VAL A 36 3.75 -5.09 -0.27
C VAL A 36 4.98 -5.21 0.62
N VAL A 37 6.16 -4.94 0.08
CA VAL A 37 7.39 -4.74 0.85
C VAL A 37 7.73 -3.24 0.82
N HIS A 38 7.68 -2.63 2.00
CA HIS A 38 7.91 -1.20 2.22
C HIS A 38 8.79 -1.04 3.46
N ASP A 39 9.87 -0.26 3.37
CA ASP A 39 10.85 -0.05 4.46
C ASP A 39 11.31 -1.34 5.16
N GLY A 40 11.62 -2.37 4.36
CA GLY A 40 12.12 -3.66 4.87
C GLY A 40 11.06 -4.54 5.54
N ARG A 41 9.81 -4.09 5.62
CA ARG A 41 8.69 -4.82 6.21
C ARG A 41 7.77 -5.37 5.13
N THR A 42 7.19 -6.53 5.40
CA THR A 42 6.19 -7.15 4.51
C THR A 42 4.80 -6.96 5.08
N TYR A 43 3.93 -6.34 4.29
CA TYR A 43 2.52 -6.11 4.58
C TYR A 43 1.66 -7.01 3.69
N TRP A 44 0.62 -7.57 4.27
CA TRP A 44 -0.34 -8.44 3.60
C TRP A 44 -1.73 -7.82 3.61
N PHE A 45 -2.47 -8.05 2.53
CA PHE A 45 -3.85 -7.58 2.44
C PHE A 45 -4.70 -8.20 3.55
N THR A 46 -5.38 -7.35 4.32
CA THR A 46 -6.16 -7.79 5.48
C THR A 46 -7.55 -8.33 5.11
N GLY A 47 -7.94 -8.26 3.83
CA GLY A 47 -9.31 -8.47 3.38
C GLY A 47 -10.15 -7.19 3.37
N LYS A 48 -9.65 -6.10 3.97
CA LYS A 48 -10.37 -4.81 4.06
C LYS A 48 -9.98 -3.87 2.92
N SER A 49 -10.98 -3.47 2.13
CA SER A 49 -10.84 -2.46 1.09
C SER A 49 -11.46 -1.13 1.56
N GLY A 50 -10.99 -0.02 1.01
CA GLY A 50 -11.46 1.32 1.36
C GLY A 50 -11.42 2.29 0.18
N THR A 51 -11.83 3.52 0.44
CA THR A 51 -11.81 4.61 -0.54
C THR A 51 -11.12 5.80 0.10
N HIS A 52 -10.08 6.33 -0.55
CA HIS A 52 -9.41 7.52 -0.07
C HIS A 52 -10.33 8.73 -0.24
N CYS A 53 -10.78 9.33 0.86
CA CYS A 53 -11.86 10.32 0.87
C CYS A 53 -11.63 11.53 -0.04
N ALA A 54 -10.39 12.02 -0.14
CA ALA A 54 -10.10 13.24 -0.91
C ALA A 54 -10.08 13.01 -2.43
N SER A 55 -9.71 11.80 -2.88
CA SER A 55 -9.54 11.50 -4.31
C SER A 55 -10.56 10.51 -4.86
N GLY A 56 -11.34 9.85 -4.00
CA GLY A 56 -12.28 8.78 -4.38
C GLY A 56 -11.61 7.50 -4.86
N VAL A 57 -10.28 7.40 -4.75
CA VAL A 57 -9.53 6.25 -5.27
C VAL A 57 -9.68 5.04 -4.35
N ALA A 58 -9.92 3.86 -4.94
CA ALA A 58 -9.99 2.61 -4.21
C ALA A 58 -8.63 2.20 -3.64
N THR A 59 -8.65 1.67 -2.42
CA THR A 59 -7.48 1.30 -1.63
C THR A 59 -7.68 -0.04 -0.95
N ARG A 60 -6.57 -0.65 -0.51
CA ARG A 60 -6.53 -1.82 0.35
C ARG A 60 -5.77 -1.51 1.61
N GLU A 61 -6.29 -2.01 2.73
CA GLU A 61 -5.56 -2.04 4.00
C GLU A 61 -4.59 -3.22 3.99
N MET A 62 -3.37 -2.96 4.41
CA MET A 62 -2.30 -3.92 4.49
C MET A 62 -1.75 -3.92 5.91
N ALA A 63 -1.38 -5.08 6.44
CA ALA A 63 -0.81 -5.20 7.78
C ALA A 63 0.41 -6.12 7.81
N THR A 64 1.36 -5.81 8.67
CA THR A 64 2.44 -6.73 9.04
C THR A 64 1.94 -7.74 10.08
N ALA A 65 2.77 -8.75 10.39
CA ALA A 65 2.53 -9.67 11.50
C ALA A 65 2.53 -8.97 12.88
N ASN A 66 3.13 -7.78 12.99
CA ASN A 66 3.18 -6.98 14.21
C ASN A 66 2.08 -5.90 14.26
N GLU A 67 1.06 -6.03 13.41
CA GLU A 67 -0.08 -5.10 13.31
C GLU A 67 0.26 -3.65 12.91
N GLU A 68 1.48 -3.36 12.44
CA GLU A 68 1.76 -2.11 11.71
C GLU A 68 0.96 -2.09 10.40
N ARG A 69 0.34 -0.96 10.06
CA ARG A 69 -0.61 -0.85 8.94
C ARG A 69 -0.19 0.17 7.91
N LEU A 70 -0.69 -0.04 6.70
CA LEU A 70 -0.70 0.96 5.65
C LEU A 70 -1.90 0.75 4.74
N TRP A 71 -2.25 1.79 4.01
CA TRP A 71 -3.21 1.76 2.92
C TRP A 71 -2.48 2.00 1.61
N ILE A 72 -2.86 1.28 0.55
CA ILE A 72 -2.27 1.43 -0.78
C ILE A 72 -3.37 1.47 -1.85
N THR A 73 -3.18 2.30 -2.89
CA THR A 73 -4.10 2.33 -4.04
C THR A 73 -4.04 1.03 -4.85
N LEU A 74 -5.14 0.66 -5.52
CA LEU A 74 -5.19 -0.58 -6.32
C LEU A 74 -4.15 -0.64 -7.45
N GLY A 75 -3.75 0.53 -7.96
CA GLY A 75 -2.69 0.65 -8.98
C GLY A 75 -1.28 0.81 -8.41
N GLY A 76 -1.11 0.79 -7.09
CA GLY A 76 0.19 0.98 -6.43
C GLY A 76 0.86 2.31 -6.77
N THR A 77 0.11 3.41 -6.64
CA THR A 77 0.59 4.79 -6.93
C THR A 77 0.81 5.63 -5.68
N ALA A 78 0.09 5.32 -4.59
CA ALA A 78 0.20 6.01 -3.32
C ALA A 78 0.04 5.05 -2.14
N VAL A 79 0.77 5.34 -1.06
CA VAL A 79 0.77 4.63 0.22
C VAL A 79 0.53 5.64 1.35
N TRP A 80 -0.29 5.26 2.31
CA TRP A 80 -0.49 5.98 3.57
C TRP A 80 -0.20 5.03 4.72
N GLU A 81 0.79 5.36 5.55
CA GLU A 81 1.08 4.61 6.77
C GLU A 81 0.00 4.91 7.82
N ASP A 82 -0.38 3.89 8.59
CA ASP A 82 -1.44 3.92 9.60
C ASP A 82 -0.92 3.38 10.94
#